data_AF-A0A9Q0R1E8-F1
#
_entry.id   AF-A0A9Q0R1E8-F1
#
_cell.length_a   1.000
_cell.length_b   1.000
_cell.length_c   1.000
_cell.angle_alpha   90.00
_cell.angle_beta   90.00
_cell.angle_gamma   90.00
#
_symmetry.space_group_name_H-M   'P 1'
#
loop_
_entity.id
_entity.type
_entity.pdbx_description
1 polymer ?
#
loop_
_entity_poly.entity_id
_entity_poly.type
_entity_poly.pdbx_seq_one_letter_code
_entity_poly.pdbx_strand_id
1 'polypeptide(L)'
;MLLCHSALSRLFPYQLTLLAQDRSSVSTVRLESYQILYEKYPSFRERSESVDLVVEISLQPWKVFRPDGVILFSDILTPLPGMNIPFDIVKGKGPIIFNPLGTTADVEIK
;
A
#
# COMPACT_ATOMS: atom_id res chain seq x y z
N MET A 1 -46.57 -12.89 -0.84
CA MET A 1 -46.91 -12.13 -2.06
C MET A 1 -46.13 -10.81 -2.00
N LEU A 2 -44.84 -10.82 -2.36
CA LEU A 2 -44.30 -10.62 -3.72
C LEU A 2 -44.08 -9.16 -4.19
N LEU A 3 -44.02 -8.14 -3.31
CA LEU A 3 -43.87 -6.75 -3.81
C LEU A 3 -42.69 -5.92 -3.29
N CYS A 4 -41.77 -6.45 -2.48
CA CYS A 4 -40.59 -5.69 -2.04
C CYS A 4 -39.25 -6.41 -2.23
N HIS A 5 -39.18 -7.38 -3.16
CA HIS A 5 -37.93 -8.09 -3.47
C HIS A 5 -37.48 -7.98 -4.92
N SER A 6 -38.32 -7.43 -5.81
CA SER A 6 -38.06 -7.39 -7.26
C SER A 6 -37.53 -6.05 -7.79
N ALA A 7 -37.55 -4.97 -6.99
CA ALA A 7 -37.17 -3.64 -7.48
C ALA A 7 -35.74 -3.20 -7.13
N LEU A 8 -35.13 -3.74 -6.08
CA LEU A 8 -33.78 -3.34 -5.65
C LEU A 8 -32.64 -4.20 -6.21
N SER A 9 -32.95 -5.41 -6.70
CA SER A 9 -31.97 -6.31 -7.32
C SER A 9 -31.61 -5.96 -8.77
N ARG A 10 -32.29 -4.97 -9.37
CA ARG A 10 -32.03 -4.52 -10.75
C ARG A 10 -31.25 -3.20 -10.87
N LEU A 11 -31.17 -2.40 -9.80
CA LEU A 11 -30.54 -1.08 -9.88
C LEU A 11 -29.07 -1.07 -9.43
N PHE A 12 -28.64 -2.00 -8.56
CA PHE A 12 -27.24 -2.06 -8.14
C PHE A 12 -26.82 -3.51 -7.79
N PRO A 13 -26.45 -4.35 -8.78
CA PRO A 13 -25.95 -5.70 -8.50
C PRO A 13 -24.56 -5.72 -7.80
N TYR A 14 -23.91 -4.57 -7.61
CA TYR A 14 -22.58 -4.47 -7.00
C TYR A 14 -22.54 -3.92 -5.57
N GLN A 15 -23.62 -3.32 -5.05
CA GLN A 15 -23.57 -2.67 -3.73
C GLN A 15 -23.85 -3.63 -2.57
N LEU A 16 -24.55 -4.75 -2.80
CA LEU A 16 -25.05 -5.59 -1.71
C LEU A 16 -24.02 -6.57 -1.13
N THR A 17 -22.90 -6.81 -1.82
CA THR A 17 -21.80 -7.63 -1.27
C THR A 17 -20.89 -6.83 -0.33
N LEU A 18 -20.94 -5.49 -0.37
CA LEU A 18 -20.03 -4.62 0.38
C LEU A 18 -20.51 -4.36 1.82
N LEU A 19 -21.80 -4.58 2.10
CA LEU A 19 -22.42 -4.28 3.41
C LEU A 19 -22.41 -5.46 4.39
N ALA A 20 -21.69 -6.54 4.06
CA ALA A 20 -21.36 -7.63 4.98
C ALA A 20 -19.83 -7.76 5.18
N GLN A 21 -19.07 -6.69 4.99
CA GLN A 21 -17.64 -6.66 5.33
C GLN A 21 -17.45 -6.52 6.83
N ASP A 22 -17.55 -7.67 7.49
CA ASP A 22 -17.01 -7.92 8.83
C ASP A 22 -15.55 -7.44 8.89
N ARG A 23 -15.19 -6.68 9.95
CA ARG A 23 -13.83 -6.12 10.16
C ARG A 23 -12.74 -7.20 10.25
N SER A 24 -13.13 -8.46 10.32
CA SER A 24 -12.24 -9.63 10.24
C SER A 24 -11.73 -9.95 8.81
N SER A 25 -12.29 -9.34 7.76
CA SER A 25 -12.04 -9.70 6.35
C SER A 25 -10.93 -8.91 5.63
N VAL A 26 -10.34 -7.89 6.26
CA VAL A 26 -9.26 -7.09 5.65
C VAL A 26 -7.98 -7.92 5.42
N SER A 27 -7.83 -9.05 6.09
CA SER A 27 -6.67 -9.96 5.98
C SER A 27 -6.63 -10.81 4.71
N THR A 28 -7.71 -10.87 3.90
CA THR A 28 -7.83 -11.87 2.82
C THR A 28 -7.74 -11.32 1.39
N VAL A 29 -7.89 -10.01 1.16
CA VAL A 29 -7.75 -9.43 -0.19
C VAL A 29 -6.27 -9.20 -0.49
N ARG A 30 -5.53 -10.29 -0.71
CA ARG A 30 -4.16 -10.25 -1.20
C ARG A 30 -4.16 -10.30 -2.72
N LEU A 31 -3.69 -9.24 -3.36
CA LEU A 31 -3.54 -9.21 -4.82
C LEU A 31 -2.39 -10.13 -5.26
N GLU A 32 -2.72 -11.17 -6.02
CA GLU A 32 -1.76 -12.12 -6.57
C GLU A 32 -0.71 -11.43 -7.46
N SER A 33 -1.12 -10.39 -8.20
CA SER A 33 -0.26 -9.54 -9.01
C SER A 33 0.89 -8.88 -8.22
N TYR A 34 0.64 -8.50 -6.96
CA TYR A 34 1.67 -7.92 -6.11
C TYR A 34 2.65 -8.99 -5.60
N GLN A 35 2.17 -10.22 -5.36
CA GLN A 35 3.05 -11.31 -4.92
C GLN A 35 4.07 -11.69 -5.99
N ILE A 36 3.65 -11.74 -7.26
CA ILE A 36 4.56 -12.00 -8.38
C ILE A 36 5.67 -10.95 -8.44
N LEU A 37 5.32 -9.66 -8.24
CA LEU A 37 6.31 -8.58 -8.19
C LEU A 37 7.19 -8.66 -6.94
N TYR A 38 6.65 -9.08 -5.80
CA TYR A 38 7.41 -9.27 -4.56
C TYR A 38 8.46 -10.38 -4.69
N GLU A 39 8.12 -11.48 -5.39
CA GLU A 39 9.06 -12.56 -5.68
C GLU A 39 10.14 -12.16 -6.68
N LYS A 40 9.75 -11.41 -7.72
CA LYS A 40 10.67 -10.94 -8.77
C LYS A 40 11.62 -9.85 -8.28
N TYR A 41 11.15 -8.97 -7.41
CA TYR A 41 11.89 -7.83 -6.86
C TYR A 41 11.91 -7.91 -5.32
N PRO A 42 12.80 -8.73 -4.74
CA PRO A 42 12.82 -8.99 -3.30
C PRO A 42 13.23 -7.77 -2.48
N SER A 43 13.97 -6.83 -3.08
CA SER A 43 14.31 -5.55 -2.45
C SER A 43 13.06 -4.67 -2.37
N PHE A 44 12.72 -4.26 -1.15
CA PHE A 44 11.60 -3.32 -0.94
C PHE A 44 11.91 -1.96 -1.58
N ARG A 45 13.16 -1.51 -1.41
CA ARG A 45 13.64 -0.22 -1.92
C ARG A 45 13.55 -0.14 -3.45
N GLU A 46 13.91 -1.22 -4.13
CA GLU A 46 13.80 -1.31 -5.60
C GLU A 46 12.34 -1.13 -6.06
N ARG A 47 11.37 -1.71 -5.34
CA ARG A 47 9.96 -1.57 -5.68
C ARG A 47 9.38 -0.20 -5.35
N SER A 48 9.92 0.52 -4.37
CA SER A 48 9.43 1.85 -3.96
C SER A 48 10.15 3.00 -4.68
N GLU A 49 11.34 2.79 -5.25
CA GLU A 49 12.11 3.84 -5.94
C GLU A 49 12.06 3.72 -7.48
N SER A 50 11.72 2.55 -8.02
CA SER A 50 11.54 2.36 -9.47
C SER A 50 10.19 2.90 -9.94
N VAL A 51 10.21 3.93 -10.78
CA VAL A 51 9.01 4.62 -11.29
C VAL A 51 8.02 3.63 -11.92
N ASP A 52 8.49 2.72 -12.78
CA ASP A 52 7.63 1.76 -13.47
C ASP A 52 6.94 0.80 -12.50
N LEU A 53 7.67 0.33 -11.48
CA LEU A 53 7.13 -0.57 -10.46
C LEU A 53 6.14 0.16 -9.55
N VAL A 54 6.45 1.38 -9.14
CA VAL A 54 5.59 2.22 -8.31
C VAL A 54 4.26 2.48 -8.99
N VAL A 55 4.27 2.88 -10.27
CA VAL A 55 3.05 3.14 -11.04
C VAL A 55 2.22 1.87 -11.17
N GLU A 56 2.85 0.74 -11.53
CA GLU A 56 2.14 -0.52 -11.68
C GLU A 56 1.49 -0.97 -10.37
N ILE A 57 2.25 -0.97 -9.27
CA ILE A 57 1.75 -1.39 -7.95
C ILE A 57 0.63 -0.47 -7.47
N SER A 58 0.78 0.84 -7.62
CA SER A 58 -0.23 1.83 -7.21
C SER A 58 -1.56 1.64 -7.96
N LEU A 59 -1.49 1.30 -9.26
CA LEU A 59 -2.68 1.15 -10.10
C LEU A 59 -3.36 -0.22 -9.98
N GLN A 60 -2.71 -1.25 -9.45
CA GLN A 60 -3.28 -2.60 -9.32
C GLN A 60 -4.66 -2.63 -8.62
N PRO A 61 -4.84 -2.01 -7.43
CA PRO A 61 -6.15 -1.97 -6.78
C PRO A 61 -7.19 -1.22 -7.63
N TRP A 62 -6.76 -0.19 -8.34
CA TRP A 62 -7.66 0.60 -9.18
C TRP A 62 -8.17 -0.19 -10.39
N LYS A 63 -7.31 -0.99 -11.02
CA LYS A 63 -7.68 -1.86 -12.15
C LYS A 63 -8.76 -2.88 -11.76
N VAL A 64 -8.75 -3.37 -10.52
CA VAL A 64 -9.68 -4.42 -10.03
C VAL A 64 -10.95 -3.84 -9.41
N PHE A 65 -10.82 -2.87 -8.52
CA PHE A 65 -11.92 -2.42 -7.66
C PHE A 65 -12.50 -1.06 -8.05
N ARG A 66 -11.84 -0.30 -8.95
CA ARG A 66 -12.24 1.05 -9.37
C ARG A 66 -12.64 1.98 -8.21
N PRO A 67 -11.80 2.12 -7.16
CA PRO A 67 -12.03 3.05 -6.07
C PRO A 67 -11.93 4.50 -6.55
N ASP A 68 -12.49 5.42 -5.76
CA ASP A 68 -12.49 6.87 -6.04
C ASP A 68 -11.11 7.54 -5.91
N GLY A 69 -10.12 6.82 -5.40
CA GLY A 69 -8.77 7.33 -5.18
C GLY A 69 -7.71 6.24 -5.27
N VAL A 70 -6.48 6.68 -5.57
CA VAL A 70 -5.29 5.83 -5.66
C VAL A 70 -4.25 6.33 -4.67
N ILE A 71 -3.64 5.42 -3.91
CA ILE A 71 -2.52 5.73 -3.03
C ILE A 71 -1.21 5.44 -3.73
N LEU A 72 -0.25 6.37 -3.63
CA LEU A 72 1.09 6.18 -4.16
C LEU A 72 1.82 5.09 -3.37
N PHE A 73 2.35 4.09 -4.08
CA PHE A 73 3.25 3.11 -3.50
C PHE A 73 4.64 3.73 -3.31
N SER A 74 4.89 4.29 -2.12
CA SER A 74 6.20 4.78 -1.69
C SER A 74 6.43 4.38 -0.24
N ASP A 75 7.70 4.22 0.12
CA ASP A 75 8.07 4.20 1.53
C ASP A 75 7.94 5.61 2.14
N ILE A 76 7.69 5.69 3.45
CA ILE A 76 7.62 6.97 4.17
C ILE A 76 9.01 7.51 4.54
N LEU A 77 10.04 6.65 4.56
CA LEU A 77 11.42 6.99 4.90
C LEU A 77 12.25 7.36 3.67
N THR A 78 11.69 7.27 2.47
CA THR A 78 12.30 7.75 1.21
C THR A 78 12.98 9.12 1.29
N PRO A 79 12.48 10.15 2.02
CA PRO A 79 13.17 11.44 2.13
C PRO A 79 14.39 11.44 3.08
N LEU A 80 14.54 10.47 3.99
CA LEU A 80 15.61 10.47 5.00
C LEU A 80 17.04 10.54 4.43
N PRO A 81 17.39 9.83 3.34
CA PRO A 81 18.71 9.93 2.74
C PRO A 81 18.99 11.34 2.20
N GLY A 82 17.96 12.03 1.71
CA GLY A 82 18.04 13.44 1.30
C GLY A 82 18.23 14.40 2.48
N MET A 83 17.83 13.99 3.69
CA MET A 83 18.09 14.70 4.95
C MET A 83 19.40 14.28 5.62
N ASN A 84 20.28 13.56 4.91
CA ASN A 84 21.55 13.05 5.43
C ASN A 84 21.39 12.05 6.60
N ILE A 85 20.24 11.36 6.68
CA ILE A 85 19.96 10.30 7.64
C ILE A 85 19.94 8.96 6.88
N PRO A 86 21.05 8.21 6.87
CA PRO A 86 21.11 6.94 6.16
C PRO A 86 20.30 5.87 6.90
N PHE A 87 19.53 5.10 6.14
CA PHE A 87 18.75 3.97 6.64
C PHE A 87 18.79 2.81 5.62
N ASP A 88 18.49 1.61 6.09
CA ASP A 88 18.35 0.42 5.25
C ASP A 88 17.14 -0.42 5.69
N ILE A 89 16.55 -1.19 4.77
CA ILE A 89 15.37 -2.02 5.04
C ILE A 89 15.80 -3.48 5.07
N VAL A 90 15.92 -4.03 6.28
CA VAL A 90 16.29 -5.44 6.47
C VAL A 90 15.04 -6.30 6.51
N LYS A 91 14.98 -7.31 5.63
CA LYS A 91 13.86 -8.24 5.53
C LYS A 91 13.57 -8.89 6.89
N GLY A 92 12.34 -8.75 7.37
CA GLY A 92 11.87 -9.30 8.66
C GLY A 92 12.20 -8.46 9.89
N LYS A 93 13.11 -7.47 9.79
CA LYS A 93 13.39 -6.51 10.89
C LYS A 93 12.78 -5.13 10.65
N GLY A 94 12.54 -4.77 9.39
CA GLY A 94 12.06 -3.44 9.01
C GLY A 94 13.20 -2.45 8.79
N PRO A 95 12.91 -1.14 8.80
CA PRO A 95 13.91 -0.11 8.58
C PRO A 95 14.86 0.01 9.78
N ILE A 96 16.15 0.09 9.50
CA ILE A 96 17.23 0.29 10.46
C ILE A 96 17.90 1.62 10.12
N ILE A 97 17.87 2.56 11.07
CA ILE A 97 18.62 3.82 10.99
C ILE A 97 19.99 3.56 11.61
N PHE A 98 21.07 3.79 10.86
CA PHE A 98 22.42 3.43 11.30
C PHE A 98 22.92 4.29 12.48
N ASN A 99 22.58 5.58 12.47
CA ASN A 99 22.96 6.52 13.52
C ASN A 99 21.70 7.27 14.02
N PRO A 100 20.97 6.72 15.00
CA PRO A 100 19.80 7.38 15.57
C PRO A 100 20.17 8.72 16.20
N LEU A 101 19.36 9.75 15.96
CA LEU A 101 19.52 11.06 16.58
C LEU A 101 19.23 10.96 18.07
N GLY A 102 20.10 11.52 18.92
CA GLY A 102 19.97 11.42 20.38
C GLY A 102 20.19 12.73 21.11
N THR A 103 20.79 13.72 20.46
CA THR A 103 21.15 15.02 21.04
C THR A 103 20.57 16.16 20.22
N THR A 104 20.45 17.35 20.82
CA THR A 104 20.01 18.56 20.11
C THR A 104 20.96 18.94 18.97
N ALA A 105 22.26 18.70 19.15
CA ALA A 105 23.28 18.96 18.14
C ALA A 105 23.07 18.14 16.86
N ASP A 106 22.40 16.97 16.94
CA ASP A 106 22.14 16.12 15.78
C ASP A 106 21.07 16.69 14.83
N VAL A 107 20.28 17.67 15.30
CA VAL A 107 19.18 18.33 14.55
C VAL A 107 19.58 19.74 14.10
N GLU A 108 20.74 20.23 14.53
CA GLU A 108 21.24 21.54 14.13
C GLU A 108 21.60 21.53 12.63
N ILE A 109 20.98 22.45 11.87
CA ILE A 109 21.22 22.62 10.45
C ILE A 109 22.61 23.25 10.28
N LYS A 110 23.55 22.51 9.69
CA LYS A 110 24.86 23.02 9.28
C LYS A 110 24.81 23.75 7.94
#